data_AF-E6TUP8-F1
#
_entry.id   AF-E6TUP8-F1
#
_cell.length_a   1.000
_cell.length_b   1.000
_cell.length_c   1.000
_cell.angle_alpha   90.00
_cell.angle_beta   90.00
_cell.angle_gamma   90.00
#
_symmetry.space_group_name_H-M   'P 1'
#
loop_
_entity.id
_entity.type
_entity.pdbx_description
1 polymer ?
#
loop_
_entity_poly.entity_id
_entity_poly.type
_entity_poly.pdbx_seq_one_letter_code
_entity_poly.pdbx_strand_id
1 'polypeptide(L)'
;MKIPKKITVLVIAIILFISTYFSLTYAADSDQTTGKVENNELVDNLIEDNIDPNEEIVSSYLHAIFVEEDIHIGSTKSDVESTFGIADDEGMYEGGHFLDYGKRTYFVNPETSNVNAIAITAEQVDDEKWELVEEALKKDLKLEGMNMMEGLWMEIYDWKNYDIMIEREEEEAAPFYIWLTEDSLFTQ
;
A
#
# COMPACT_ATOMS: atom_id res chain seq x y z
N MET A 1 25.18 21.07 -38.90
CA MET A 1 24.55 20.19 -39.91
C MET A 1 23.07 20.55 -40.00
N LYS A 2 22.58 21.08 -41.13
CA LYS A 2 21.20 21.59 -41.27
C LYS A 2 20.28 20.48 -41.76
N ILE A 3 19.34 20.06 -40.92
CA ILE A 3 18.32 19.07 -41.28
C ILE A 3 17.32 19.74 -42.24
N PRO A 4 16.98 19.13 -43.38
CA PRO A 4 16.09 19.73 -44.36
C PRO A 4 14.64 19.78 -43.85
N LYS A 5 14.05 20.99 -43.85
CA LYS A 5 12.69 21.32 -43.35
C LYS A 5 11.53 20.50 -43.95
N LYS A 6 11.76 19.73 -45.01
CA LYS A 6 10.70 18.93 -45.66
C LYS A 6 10.48 17.57 -45.01
N ILE A 7 11.39 17.09 -44.15
CA ILE A 7 11.24 15.80 -43.44
C ILE A 7 10.43 15.97 -42.14
N THR A 8 10.44 17.15 -41.54
CA THR A 8 9.80 17.42 -40.24
C THR A 8 8.26 17.39 -40.28
N VAL A 9 7.65 17.64 -41.44
CA VAL A 9 6.17 17.66 -41.57
C VAL A 9 5.58 16.26 -41.68
N LEU A 10 6.34 15.25 -42.14
CA LEU A 10 5.81 13.90 -42.35
C LEU A 10 5.70 13.07 -41.05
N VAL A 11 6.56 13.33 -40.06
CA VAL A 11 6.60 12.54 -38.81
C VAL A 11 5.48 12.94 -37.84
N ILE A 12 5.04 14.21 -37.86
CA ILE A 12 3.96 14.70 -36.98
C ILE A 12 2.59 14.14 -37.40
N ALA A 13 2.39 13.83 -38.68
CA ALA A 13 1.11 13.29 -39.17
C ALA A 13 0.89 11.81 -38.81
N ILE A 14 1.95 11.02 -38.59
CA ILE A 14 1.84 9.60 -38.25
C ILE A 14 1.54 9.40 -36.75
N ILE A 15 2.02 10.29 -35.88
CA ILE A 15 1.76 10.21 -34.43
C ILE A 15 0.30 10.53 -34.10
N LEU A 16 -0.37 11.38 -34.90
CA LEU A 16 -1.78 11.73 -34.66
C LEU A 16 -2.78 10.65 -35.10
N PHE A 17 -2.39 9.67 -35.92
CA PHE A 17 -3.31 8.61 -36.38
C PHE A 17 -3.40 7.40 -35.44
N ILE A 18 -2.48 7.26 -34.48
CA ILE A 18 -2.49 6.14 -33.52
C ILE A 18 -3.36 6.46 -32.29
N SER A 19 -3.57 7.75 -31.97
CA SER A 19 -4.37 8.16 -30.80
C SER A 19 -5.88 7.98 -30.94
N THR A 20 -6.43 7.87 -32.16
CA THR A 20 -7.88 7.76 -32.37
C THR A 20 -8.40 6.32 -32.45
N TYR A 21 -7.53 5.31 -32.46
CA TYR A 21 -7.97 3.91 -32.51
C TYR A 21 -8.21 3.27 -31.14
N PHE A 22 -7.87 3.93 -30.03
CA PHE A 22 -8.10 3.40 -28.68
C PHE A 22 -9.39 3.89 -28.01
N SER A 23 -10.10 4.87 -28.60
CA SER A 23 -11.32 5.44 -27.99
C SER A 23 -12.63 4.75 -28.40
N LEU A 24 -12.58 3.65 -29.18
CA LEU A 24 -13.78 2.97 -29.68
C LEU A 24 -14.03 1.58 -29.09
N THR A 25 -13.17 1.09 -28.18
CA THR A 25 -13.32 -0.26 -27.58
C THR A 25 -13.93 -0.24 -26.17
N TYR A 26 -14.23 0.93 -25.60
CA TYR A 26 -14.78 1.07 -24.23
C TYR A 26 -16.26 1.47 -24.17
N ALA A 27 -17.01 1.26 -25.25
CA ALA A 27 -18.44 1.58 -25.31
C ALA A 27 -19.32 0.36 -25.63
N ALA A 28 -18.93 -0.84 -25.19
CA ALA A 28 -19.71 -2.05 -25.38
C ALA A 28 -19.41 -3.12 -24.31
N ASP A 29 -19.70 -2.82 -23.04
CA ASP A 29 -20.33 -3.80 -22.14
C ASP A 29 -20.70 -3.10 -20.83
N SER A 30 -21.92 -2.59 -20.75
CA SER A 30 -22.54 -2.22 -19.47
C SER A 30 -23.92 -2.85 -19.44
N ASP A 31 -23.95 -4.18 -19.46
CA ASP A 31 -25.15 -4.90 -19.07
C ASP A 31 -25.13 -5.17 -17.57
N GLN A 32 -26.25 -4.80 -16.97
CA GLN A 32 -26.56 -4.81 -15.55
C GLN A 32 -26.22 -6.15 -14.89
N THR A 33 -25.53 -6.09 -13.76
CA THR A 33 -25.85 -7.01 -12.66
C THR A 33 -25.83 -6.24 -11.36
N THR A 34 -26.99 -5.73 -10.99
CA THR A 34 -27.35 -5.39 -9.61
C THR A 34 -27.28 -6.66 -8.77
N GLY A 35 -26.09 -6.96 -8.26
CA GLY A 35 -25.88 -7.87 -7.15
C GLY A 35 -25.75 -7.04 -5.88
N LYS A 36 -26.81 -7.01 -5.07
CA LYS A 36 -26.71 -6.69 -3.65
C LYS A 36 -25.74 -7.72 -3.05
N VAL A 37 -24.48 -7.35 -2.86
CA VAL A 37 -23.57 -8.13 -2.01
C VAL A 37 -23.91 -7.73 -0.59
N GLU A 38 -24.47 -8.70 0.14
CA GLU A 38 -24.64 -8.61 1.58
C GLU A 38 -23.26 -8.44 2.22
N ASN A 39 -22.98 -7.23 2.70
CA ASN A 39 -21.98 -7.00 3.72
C ASN A 39 -22.40 -7.76 4.99
N ASN A 40 -22.04 -9.04 5.12
CA ASN A 40 -22.03 -9.76 6.39
C ASN A 40 -21.34 -11.14 6.39
N GLU A 41 -20.68 -11.58 5.31
CA GLU A 41 -19.99 -12.89 5.29
C GLU A 41 -18.50 -12.86 5.72
N LEU A 42 -17.96 -11.72 6.17
CA LEU A 42 -16.60 -11.65 6.73
C LEU A 42 -16.54 -11.85 8.25
N VAL A 43 -17.68 -11.96 8.94
CA VAL A 43 -17.72 -11.99 10.42
C VAL A 43 -18.13 -13.35 11.00
N ASP A 44 -18.75 -14.26 10.23
CA ASP A 44 -19.36 -15.48 10.80
C ASP A 44 -18.60 -16.79 10.58
N ASN A 45 -17.39 -16.78 9.97
CA ASN A 45 -16.59 -18.00 9.74
C ASN A 45 -15.28 -18.09 10.55
N LEU A 46 -15.12 -17.33 11.64
CA LEU A 46 -13.92 -17.39 12.51
C LEU A 46 -14.15 -18.07 13.87
N ILE A 47 -15.27 -18.77 14.07
CA ILE A 47 -15.50 -19.53 15.31
C ILE A 47 -15.28 -21.01 15.05
N GLU A 48 -14.01 -21.44 15.06
CA GLU A 48 -13.59 -22.80 15.42
C GLU A 48 -12.23 -22.75 16.16
N ASP A 49 -12.34 -22.77 17.50
CA ASP A 49 -11.45 -23.28 18.55
C ASP A 49 -9.94 -22.93 18.61
N ASN A 50 -9.59 -22.16 19.66
CA ASN A 50 -8.25 -21.77 20.16
C ASN A 50 -7.52 -20.64 19.42
N ILE A 51 -8.19 -19.51 19.19
CA ILE A 51 -7.45 -18.26 18.92
C ILE A 51 -6.74 -17.87 20.22
N ASP A 52 -5.41 -17.73 20.16
CA ASP A 52 -4.63 -17.18 21.26
C ASP A 52 -5.18 -15.77 21.58
N PRO A 53 -5.63 -15.49 22.81
CA PRO A 53 -6.10 -14.15 23.19
C PRO A 53 -5.13 -13.04 22.80
N ASN A 54 -3.83 -13.33 22.77
CA ASN A 54 -2.81 -12.37 22.33
C ASN A 54 -2.89 -12.08 20.81
N GLU A 55 -3.24 -13.08 19.98
CA GLU A 55 -3.39 -12.90 18.54
C GLU A 55 -4.60 -12.02 18.19
N GLU A 56 -5.72 -12.16 18.93
CA GLU A 56 -6.89 -11.29 18.77
C GLU A 56 -6.56 -9.84 19.14
N ILE A 57 -5.84 -9.63 20.27
CA ILE A 57 -5.42 -8.30 20.71
C ILE A 57 -4.47 -7.66 19.69
N VAL A 58 -3.45 -8.39 19.24
CA VAL A 58 -2.48 -7.93 18.22
C VAL A 58 -3.21 -7.59 16.93
N SER A 59 -4.12 -8.46 16.47
CA SER A 59 -4.86 -8.20 15.24
C SER A 59 -5.78 -6.98 15.36
N SER A 60 -6.45 -6.81 16.50
CA SER A 60 -7.32 -5.65 16.74
C SER A 60 -6.51 -4.35 16.76
N TYR A 61 -5.34 -4.37 17.39
CA TYR A 61 -4.48 -3.20 17.48
C TYR A 61 -3.83 -2.84 16.14
N LEU A 62 -3.28 -3.81 15.41
CA LEU A 62 -2.77 -3.59 14.04
C LEU A 62 -3.85 -3.04 13.11
N HIS A 63 -5.07 -3.58 13.19
CA HIS A 63 -6.20 -3.04 12.44
C HIS A 63 -6.47 -1.58 12.81
N ALA A 64 -6.48 -1.25 14.11
CA ALA A 64 -6.77 0.11 14.57
C ALA A 64 -5.70 1.16 14.16
N ILE A 65 -4.44 0.76 14.04
CA ILE A 65 -3.37 1.71 13.63
C ILE A 65 -3.26 1.84 12.11
N PHE A 66 -3.67 0.84 11.32
CA PHE A 66 -3.54 0.88 9.86
C PHE A 66 -4.81 1.22 9.11
N VAL A 67 -5.97 0.83 9.62
CA VAL A 67 -7.26 1.07 8.96
C VAL A 67 -7.89 2.31 9.58
N GLU A 68 -7.90 3.40 8.81
CA GLU A 68 -8.45 4.68 9.20
C GLU A 68 -9.48 5.12 8.17
N GLU A 69 -10.68 5.49 8.64
CA GLU A 69 -11.79 5.95 7.78
C GLU A 69 -12.08 5.04 6.57
N ASP A 70 -12.03 3.72 6.80
CA ASP A 70 -12.25 2.65 5.80
C ASP A 70 -11.20 2.57 4.67
N ILE A 71 -10.07 3.30 4.78
CA ILE A 71 -8.95 3.15 3.85
C ILE A 71 -8.06 1.98 4.28
N HIS A 72 -7.81 1.07 3.33
CA HIS A 72 -7.03 -0.14 3.52
C HIS A 72 -6.21 -0.47 2.26
N ILE A 73 -5.33 -1.47 2.33
CA ILE A 73 -4.67 -2.01 1.13
C ILE A 73 -5.72 -2.48 0.13
N GLY A 74 -5.57 -2.06 -1.13
CA GLY A 74 -6.54 -2.27 -2.21
C GLY A 74 -7.51 -1.11 -2.43
N SER A 75 -7.66 -0.16 -1.51
CA SER A 75 -8.40 1.08 -1.75
C SER A 75 -7.77 1.86 -2.91
N THR A 76 -8.56 2.61 -3.68
CA THR A 76 -8.02 3.37 -4.81
C THR A 76 -7.38 4.68 -4.34
N LYS A 77 -6.49 5.26 -5.16
CA LYS A 77 -5.98 6.63 -4.96
C LYS A 77 -7.11 7.63 -4.73
N SER A 78 -8.19 7.50 -5.52
CA SER A 78 -9.34 8.38 -5.42
C SER A 78 -10.08 8.24 -4.09
N ASP A 79 -10.13 7.04 -3.50
CA ASP A 79 -10.77 6.83 -2.19
C ASP A 79 -9.97 7.58 -1.11
N VAL A 80 -8.64 7.45 -1.13
CA VAL A 80 -7.73 8.17 -0.21
C VAL A 80 -7.92 9.68 -0.32
N GLU A 81 -7.83 10.23 -1.53
CA GLU A 81 -7.98 11.68 -1.76
C GLU A 81 -9.39 12.19 -1.42
N SER A 82 -10.42 11.37 -1.62
CA SER A 82 -11.79 11.74 -1.26
C SER A 82 -12.03 11.79 0.25
N THR A 83 -11.27 10.97 0.99
CA THR A 83 -11.38 10.82 2.45
C THR A 83 -10.55 11.89 3.15
N PHE A 84 -9.28 12.02 2.80
CA PHE A 84 -8.34 12.91 3.50
C PHE A 84 -8.11 14.26 2.80
N GLY A 85 -8.52 14.40 1.54
CA GLY A 85 -8.31 15.61 0.75
C GLY A 85 -6.97 15.59 0.01
N ILE A 86 -6.29 16.74 -0.01
CA ILE A 86 -5.00 16.91 -0.68
C ILE A 86 -3.89 16.51 0.31
N ALA A 87 -2.97 15.66 -0.12
CA ALA A 87 -1.80 15.25 0.67
C ALA A 87 -0.90 16.45 1.01
N ASP A 88 -0.24 16.38 2.17
CA ASP A 88 0.77 17.37 2.59
C ASP A 88 2.01 17.30 1.68
N ASP A 89 2.38 16.09 1.26
CA ASP A 89 3.36 15.84 0.21
C ASP A 89 2.93 14.67 -0.70
N GLU A 90 3.30 14.72 -1.97
CA GLU A 90 3.06 13.64 -2.92
C GLU A 90 4.19 13.56 -3.95
N GLY A 91 4.49 12.34 -4.40
CA GLY A 91 5.60 12.14 -5.33
C GLY A 91 5.67 10.76 -5.95
N MET A 92 6.77 10.53 -6.66
CA MET A 92 7.13 9.24 -7.25
C MET A 92 8.27 8.61 -6.45
N TYR A 93 8.22 7.28 -6.29
CA TYR A 93 9.34 6.47 -5.82
C TYR A 93 9.54 5.26 -6.77
N GLU A 94 10.54 4.42 -6.50
CA GLU A 94 10.87 3.29 -7.38
C GLU A 94 9.72 2.28 -7.55
N GLY A 95 8.76 2.25 -6.60
CA GLY A 95 7.61 1.34 -6.62
C GLY A 95 6.25 1.99 -6.97
N GLY A 96 6.16 3.30 -7.19
CA GLY A 96 4.87 3.94 -7.48
C GLY A 96 4.76 5.40 -7.06
N HIS A 97 3.56 5.78 -6.63
CA HIS A 97 3.26 7.09 -6.07
C HIS A 97 3.12 7.01 -4.55
N PHE A 98 3.44 8.07 -3.83
CA PHE A 98 3.09 8.20 -2.42
C PHE A 98 2.21 9.43 -2.18
N LEU A 99 1.36 9.33 -1.15
CA LEU A 99 0.53 10.41 -0.61
C LEU A 99 0.79 10.49 0.89
N ASP A 100 1.50 11.53 1.33
CA ASP A 100 1.88 11.75 2.73
C ASP A 100 0.94 12.77 3.40
N TYR A 101 0.37 12.39 4.53
CA TYR A 101 -0.50 13.22 5.37
C TYR A 101 0.14 13.50 6.75
N GLY A 102 1.47 13.53 6.78
CA GLY A 102 2.32 13.89 7.91
C GLY A 102 2.62 12.74 8.85
N LYS A 103 1.60 11.99 9.30
CA LYS A 103 1.80 10.83 10.19
C LYS A 103 1.63 9.49 9.49
N ARG A 104 0.94 9.51 8.35
CA ARG A 104 0.57 8.35 7.57
C ARG A 104 0.83 8.62 6.10
N THR A 105 1.44 7.64 5.45
CA THR A 105 1.75 7.69 4.03
C THR A 105 1.10 6.50 3.33
N TYR A 106 0.35 6.79 2.27
CA TYR A 106 -0.24 5.77 1.40
C TYR A 106 0.62 5.62 0.15
N PHE A 107 1.02 4.39 -0.14
CA PHE A 107 1.76 4.04 -1.34
C PHE A 107 0.81 3.40 -2.34
N VAL A 108 0.85 3.90 -3.57
CA VAL A 108 -0.11 3.56 -4.63
C VAL A 108 0.64 2.96 -5.80
N ASN A 109 0.21 1.75 -6.18
CA ASN A 109 0.69 1.07 -7.36
C ASN A 109 0.26 1.87 -8.63
N PRO A 110 1.20 2.27 -9.50
CA PRO A 110 0.91 3.15 -10.63
C PRO A 110 0.11 2.45 -11.74
N GLU A 111 0.13 1.11 -11.79
CA GLU A 111 -0.59 0.33 -12.79
C GLU A 111 -2.06 0.13 -12.42
N THR A 112 -2.33 -0.17 -11.15
CA THR A 112 -3.70 -0.45 -10.65
C THR A 112 -4.37 0.78 -10.06
N SER A 113 -3.60 1.81 -9.69
CA SER A 113 -4.04 2.95 -8.89
C SER A 113 -4.60 2.56 -7.51
N ASN A 114 -4.21 1.40 -6.99
CA ASN A 114 -4.60 0.91 -5.67
C ASN A 114 -3.47 1.11 -4.65
N VAL A 115 -3.85 1.33 -3.40
CA VAL A 115 -2.95 1.34 -2.24
C VAL A 115 -2.35 -0.05 -2.08
N ASN A 116 -1.03 -0.17 -2.14
CA ASN A 116 -0.31 -1.43 -1.94
C ASN A 116 0.55 -1.43 -0.67
N ALA A 117 0.77 -0.27 -0.05
CA ALA A 117 1.34 -0.18 1.29
C ALA A 117 0.85 1.06 2.04
N ILE A 118 0.89 0.98 3.36
CA ILE A 118 0.58 2.05 4.29
C ILE A 118 1.73 2.13 5.28
N ALA A 119 2.38 3.27 5.41
CA ALA A 119 3.38 3.52 6.45
C ALA A 119 2.80 4.46 7.50
N ILE A 120 3.16 4.23 8.76
CA ILE A 120 2.91 5.15 9.87
C ILE A 120 4.22 5.44 10.60
N THR A 121 4.31 6.64 11.17
CA THR A 121 5.40 6.98 12.09
C THR A 121 5.22 6.25 13.41
N ALA A 122 6.31 5.87 14.07
CA ALA A 122 6.25 5.25 15.40
C ALA A 122 5.58 6.12 16.47
N GLU A 123 5.50 7.45 16.28
CA GLU A 123 4.74 8.34 17.17
C GLU A 123 3.23 8.04 17.22
N GLN A 124 2.70 7.24 16.29
CA GLN A 124 1.30 6.84 16.28
C GLN A 124 1.00 5.59 17.10
N VAL A 125 2.04 4.85 17.53
CA VAL A 125 1.85 3.63 18.31
C VAL A 125 2.03 3.87 19.80
N ASP A 126 1.28 3.11 20.59
CA ASP A 126 1.45 2.98 22.04
C ASP A 126 2.57 1.98 22.33
N ASP A 127 3.63 2.41 23.02
CA ASP A 127 4.85 1.62 23.27
C ASP A 127 4.55 0.27 23.93
N GLU A 128 3.69 0.25 24.95
CA GLU A 128 3.36 -0.98 25.70
C GLU A 128 2.62 -1.99 24.82
N LYS A 129 1.68 -1.53 24.00
CA LYS A 129 0.98 -2.40 23.04
C LYS A 129 1.89 -2.84 21.90
N TRP A 130 2.77 -1.96 21.46
CA TRP A 130 3.67 -2.26 20.35
C TRP A 130 4.70 -3.33 20.72
N GLU A 131 5.24 -3.31 21.95
CA GLU A 131 6.12 -4.38 22.44
C GLU A 131 5.44 -5.76 22.39
N LEU A 132 4.14 -5.83 22.71
CA LEU A 132 3.34 -7.05 22.59
C LEU A 132 3.16 -7.49 21.13
N VAL A 133 2.99 -6.54 20.20
CA VAL A 133 2.91 -6.83 18.76
C VAL A 133 4.23 -7.39 18.24
N GLU A 134 5.35 -6.71 18.51
CA GLU A 134 6.66 -7.14 18.03
C GLU A 134 7.00 -8.55 18.53
N GLU A 135 6.76 -8.83 19.82
CA GLU A 135 6.98 -10.17 20.36
C GLU A 135 6.11 -11.23 19.68
N ALA A 136 4.86 -10.90 19.34
CA ALA A 136 3.98 -11.80 18.62
C ALA A 136 4.40 -12.03 17.16
N LEU A 137 4.98 -11.02 16.50
CA LEU A 137 5.44 -11.08 15.11
C LEU A 137 6.75 -11.87 14.95
N LYS A 138 7.63 -11.92 15.97
CA LYS A 138 8.95 -12.59 15.89
C LYS A 138 8.91 -14.02 15.35
N LYS A 139 7.83 -14.76 15.59
CA LYS A 139 7.67 -16.15 15.10
C LYS A 139 7.52 -16.23 13.58
N ASP A 140 7.13 -15.12 12.96
CA ASP A 140 6.76 -14.99 11.54
C ASP A 140 7.78 -14.11 10.77
N LEU A 141 9.01 -13.94 11.29
CA LEU A 141 10.07 -13.18 10.62
C LEU A 141 10.46 -13.81 9.27
N LYS A 142 10.33 -13.04 8.19
CA LYS A 142 10.72 -13.42 6.82
C LYS A 142 12.14 -12.96 6.48
N LEU A 143 12.46 -11.71 6.81
CA LEU A 143 13.68 -11.04 6.40
C LEU A 143 14.09 -9.99 7.42
N GLU A 144 15.39 -9.89 7.69
CA GLU A 144 15.98 -8.82 8.50
C GLU A 144 17.32 -8.37 7.89
N GLY A 145 17.67 -7.09 8.06
CA GLY A 145 18.98 -6.58 7.68
C GLY A 145 19.04 -5.08 7.46
N MET A 146 20.26 -4.58 7.28
CA MET A 146 20.50 -3.18 6.94
C MET A 146 20.14 -2.90 5.48
N ASN A 147 19.15 -2.05 5.24
CA ASN A 147 18.87 -1.45 3.94
C ASN A 147 19.96 -0.41 3.64
N MET A 148 20.95 -0.82 2.84
CA MET A 148 22.12 0.01 2.51
C MET A 148 21.78 1.28 1.70
N MET A 149 20.62 1.35 1.06
CA MET A 149 20.22 2.53 0.28
C MET A 149 19.70 3.64 1.18
N GLU A 150 18.93 3.27 2.20
CA GLU A 150 18.27 4.20 3.11
C GLU A 150 19.02 4.36 4.43
N GLY A 151 19.95 3.44 4.73
CA GLY A 151 20.71 3.44 5.98
C GLY A 151 19.87 3.07 7.19
N LEU A 152 18.80 2.30 6.98
CA LEU A 152 17.89 1.85 8.03
C LEU A 152 18.01 0.33 8.21
N TRP A 153 17.93 -0.12 9.45
CA TRP A 153 17.68 -1.53 9.75
C TRP A 153 16.22 -1.85 9.45
N MET A 154 15.96 -2.98 8.82
CA MET A 154 14.63 -3.38 8.37
C MET A 154 14.34 -4.81 8.80
N GLU A 155 13.11 -5.06 9.26
CA GLU A 155 12.57 -6.36 9.61
C GLU A 155 11.23 -6.53 8.89
N ILE A 156 10.98 -7.68 8.25
CA ILE A 156 9.72 -7.99 7.55
C ILE A 156 9.16 -9.28 8.14
N TYR A 157 7.89 -9.23 8.54
CA TYR A 157 7.16 -10.35 9.15
C TYR A 157 5.92 -10.70 8.34
N ASP A 158 5.63 -11.99 8.20
CA ASP A 158 4.37 -12.49 7.67
C ASP A 158 3.23 -12.16 8.63
N TRP A 159 2.14 -11.56 8.13
CA TRP A 159 0.95 -11.31 8.94
C TRP A 159 -0.34 -11.49 8.13
N LYS A 160 -0.95 -12.67 8.26
CA LYS A 160 -2.16 -13.08 7.53
C LYS A 160 -1.95 -13.03 6.00
N ASN A 161 -2.54 -12.03 5.32
CA ASN A 161 -2.46 -11.84 3.87
C ASN A 161 -1.62 -10.59 3.51
N TYR A 162 -0.84 -10.10 4.46
CA TYR A 162 -0.04 -8.89 4.38
C TYR A 162 1.33 -9.16 4.99
N ASP A 163 2.27 -8.24 4.76
CA ASP A 163 3.50 -8.18 5.54
C ASP A 163 3.47 -6.96 6.46
N ILE A 164 4.06 -7.12 7.64
CA ILE A 164 4.43 -6.00 8.51
C ILE A 164 5.93 -5.75 8.34
N MET A 165 6.30 -4.52 7.98
CA MET A 165 7.70 -4.12 7.92
C MET A 165 7.99 -3.06 8.96
N ILE A 166 9.07 -3.25 9.71
CA ILE A 166 9.56 -2.31 10.71
C ILE A 166 10.90 -1.76 10.24
N GLU A 167 11.04 -0.44 10.23
CA GLU A 167 12.29 0.24 9.91
C GLU A 167 12.82 0.98 11.14
N ARG A 168 14.12 0.89 11.39
CA ARG A 168 14.82 1.47 12.55
C ARG A 168 16.10 2.15 12.10
N GLU A 169 16.58 3.13 12.86
CA GLU A 169 17.91 3.73 12.58
C GLU A 169 19.05 2.72 12.74
N GLU A 170 18.91 1.80 13.68
CA GLU A 170 19.82 0.67 13.94
C GLU A 170 19.02 -0.51 14.52
N GLU A 171 19.61 -1.71 14.54
CA GLU A 171 18.96 -2.98 14.90
C GLU A 171 18.16 -2.93 16.22
N GLU A 172 18.72 -2.29 17.25
CA GLU A 172 18.14 -2.24 18.59
C GLU A 172 17.40 -0.92 18.89
N ALA A 173 17.26 -0.02 17.90
CA ALA A 173 16.57 1.25 18.08
C ALA A 173 15.05 1.07 18.12
N ALA A 174 14.35 2.06 18.65
CA ALA A 174 12.89 2.12 18.52
C ALA A 174 12.49 2.17 17.03
N PRO A 175 11.29 1.67 16.67
CA PRO A 175 10.77 1.82 15.32
C PRO A 175 10.82 3.28 14.90
N PHE A 176 11.19 3.51 13.65
CA PHE A 176 11.11 4.80 12.99
C PHE A 176 9.84 4.84 12.13
N TYR A 177 9.67 3.83 11.27
CA TYR A 177 8.45 3.58 10.52
C TYR A 177 7.95 2.17 10.73
N ILE A 178 6.63 2.04 10.63
CA ILE A 178 5.91 0.78 10.70
C ILE A 178 5.00 0.72 9.48
N TRP A 179 5.11 -0.37 8.71
CA TRP A 179 4.46 -0.52 7.42
C TRP A 179 3.54 -1.73 7.43
N LEU A 180 2.39 -1.59 6.76
CA LEU A 180 1.54 -2.69 6.32
C LEU A 180 1.62 -2.72 4.80
N THR A 181 2.00 -3.86 4.22
CA THR A 181 2.19 -3.99 2.77
C THR A 181 1.40 -5.16 2.21
N GLU A 182 1.14 -5.15 0.90
CA GLU A 182 0.74 -6.37 0.20
C GLU A 182 1.76 -7.49 0.49
N ASP A 183 1.27 -8.73 0.56
CA ASP A 183 2.12 -9.91 0.80
C ASP A 183 3.25 -9.95 -0.24
N SER A 184 4.46 -10.10 0.27
CA SER A 184 5.68 -10.27 -0.50
C SER A 184 5.98 -9.09 -1.42
N LEU A 185 5.54 -7.87 -1.06
CA LEU A 185 5.86 -6.66 -1.81
C LEU A 185 7.37 -6.43 -1.91
N PHE A 186 8.12 -6.78 -0.86
CA PHE A 186 9.57 -6.52 -0.74
C PHE A 186 10.44 -7.79 -0.66
N THR A 187 9.85 -8.98 -0.72
CA THR A 187 10.55 -10.26 -0.52
C THR A 187 10.51 -11.19 -1.74
N GLN A 188 10.21 -10.66 -2.93
CA GLN A 188 10.18 -11.42 -4.20
C GLN A 188 11.56 -11.82 -4.73
#